data_AF-A0A6I1ZJU9-F1
#
_entry.id   AF-A0A6I1ZJU9-F1
#
_cell.length_a   1.000
_cell.length_b   1.000
_cell.length_c   1.000
_cell.angle_alpha   90.00
_cell.angle_beta   90.00
_cell.angle_gamma   90.00
#
_symmetry.space_group_name_H-M   'P 1'
#
loop_
_entity.id
_entity.type
_entity.pdbx_description
1 polymer ?
#
loop_
_entity_poly.entity_id
_entity_poly.type
_entity_poly.pdbx_seq_one_letter_code
_entity_poly.pdbx_strand_id
1 'polypeptide(L)' 'MKKSIILPLTDEELIELQRILLDSDTGGALAFLKNHLEKKVPAAIAGEGH' A
#
# COMPACT_ATOMS: atom_id res chain seq x y z
N MET A 1 -1.25 -16.20 13.41
CA MET A 1 -2.43 -15.97 12.53
C MET A 1 -1.98 -15.16 11.32
N LYS A 2 -2.54 -15.40 10.13
CA LYS A 2 -2.26 -14.57 8.95
C LYS A 2 -3.23 -13.38 8.93
N LYS A 3 -2.74 -12.18 8.63
CA LYS A 3 -3.53 -10.97 8.41
C LYS A 3 -3.33 -10.52 6.98
N SER A 4 -4.38 -10.02 6.34
CA SER A 4 -4.34 -9.50 4.96
C SER A 4 -4.83 -8.05 4.92
N ILE A 5 -4.29 -7.27 4.00
CA ILE A 5 -4.77 -5.92 3.68
C ILE A 5 -5.13 -5.91 2.21
N ILE A 6 -6.39 -5.58 1.90
CA ILE A 6 -6.84 -5.36 0.53
C ILE A 6 -6.71 -3.86 0.25
N LEU A 7 -5.94 -3.50 -0.78
CA LEU A 7 -5.76 -2.12 -1.23
C LEU A 7 -6.39 -1.97 -2.61
N PRO A 8 -7.65 -1.48 -2.70
CA PRO A 8 -8.19 -1.06 -3.99
C PRO A 8 -7.43 0.16 -4.47
N LEU A 9 -7.13 0.18 -5.77
CA LEU A 9 -6.41 1.24 -6.46
C LEU A 9 -7.24 1.71 -7.65
N THR A 10 -7.15 3.00 -7.94
CA THR A 10 -7.62 3.61 -9.18
C THR A 10 -6.68 3.25 -10.34
N ASP A 11 -7.14 3.49 -11.58
CA ASP A 11 -6.32 3.27 -12.77
C ASP A 11 -5.02 4.11 -12.74
N GLU A 12 -5.10 5.34 -12.24
CA GLU A 12 -3.93 6.23 -12.10
C GLU A 12 -2.91 5.68 -11.10
N GLU A 13 -3.39 5.21 -9.95
CA GLU A 13 -2.54 4.60 -8.92
C GLU A 13 -1.92 3.28 -9.39
N LEU A 14 -2.61 2.51 -10.24
CA LEU A 14 -2.07 1.30 -10.86
C LEU A 14 -0.91 1.61 -11.82
N ILE A 15 -1.05 2.67 -12.63
CA ILE A 15 0.00 3.13 -13.54
C ILE A 15 1.21 3.64 -12.75
N GLU A 16 0.97 4.41 -11.68
CA GLU A 16 2.04 4.87 -10.80
C GLU A 16 2.79 3.70 -10.14
N LEU A 17 2.06 2.72 -9.60
CA LEU A 17 2.66 1.54 -9.00
C LEU A 17 3.46 0.74 -10.03
N GLN A 18 2.94 0.58 -11.25
CA GLN A 18 3.67 -0.07 -12.33
C GLN A 18 5.00 0.64 -12.63
N ARG A 19 4.99 1.97 -12.74
CA ARG A 19 6.21 2.77 -12.98
C ARG A 19 7.23 2.57 -11.86
N ILE A 20 6.80 2.68 -10.61
CA ILE A 20 7.66 2.49 -9.42
C ILE A 20 8.38 1.14 -9.49
N LEU A 21 7.64 0.07 -9.83
CA LEU A 21 8.19 -1.27 -9.90
C LEU A 21 9.18 -1.45 -11.08
N LEU A 22 8.86 -0.88 -12.25
CA LEU A 22 9.73 -0.93 -13.42
C LEU A 22 11.04 -0.18 -13.17
N ASP A 23 10.97 0.99 -12.56
CA ASP A 23 12.13 1.85 -12.32
C ASP A 23 12.92 1.45 -11.07
N SER A 24 12.43 0.45 -10.31
CA SER A 24 12.97 0.08 -8.99
C SER A 24 13.06 1.28 -8.04
N ASP A 25 12.11 2.20 -8.13
CA ASP A 25 12.08 3.44 -7.37
C ASP A 25 11.68 3.15 -5.91
N THR A 26 12.70 2.90 -5.09
CA THR A 26 12.52 2.65 -3.65
C THR A 26 11.87 3.83 -2.91
N GLY A 27 12.13 5.07 -3.35
CA GLY A 27 11.57 6.27 -2.74
C GLY A 27 10.08 6.40 -3.05
N GLY A 28 9.73 6.25 -4.32
CA GLY A 28 8.34 6.21 -4.78
C GLY A 28 7.56 5.07 -4.14
N ALA A 29 8.15 3.88 -4.02
CA ALA A 29 7.52 2.74 -3.35
C ALA A 29 7.18 3.06 -1.89
N LEU A 30 8.12 3.64 -1.13
CA LEU A 30 7.87 4.00 0.26
C LEU A 30 6.79 5.09 0.38
N ALA A 31 6.82 6.10 -0.49
CA ALA A 31 5.81 7.16 -0.50
C ALA A 31 4.42 6.60 -0.81
N PHE A 32 4.30 5.72 -1.81
CA PHE A 32 3.06 5.05 -2.18
C PHE A 32 2.51 4.21 -1.03
N LEU A 33 3.35 3.41 -0.36
CA LEU A 33 2.93 2.61 0.79
C LEU A 33 2.49 3.48 1.96
N LYS A 34 3.18 4.58 2.26
CA LYS A 34 2.76 5.50 3.32
C LYS A 34 1.39 6.11 3.01
N ASN A 35 1.21 6.63 1.80
CA ASN A 35 -0.06 7.26 1.40
C ASN A 35 -1.26 6.30 1.56
N HIS A 36 -1.07 5.02 1.21
CA HIS A 36 -2.17 4.06 1.16
C HIS A 36 -2.35 3.22 2.42
N LEU A 37 -1.27 2.93 3.16
CA LEU A 37 -1.24 1.89 4.19
C LEU A 37 -0.86 2.39 5.59
N GLU A 38 -0.42 3.64 5.76
CA GLU A 38 0.08 4.16 7.04
C GLU A 38 -0.89 3.95 8.22
N LYS A 39 -2.20 4.07 7.98
CA LYS A 39 -3.23 3.83 9.00
C LYS A 39 -3.78 2.40 8.99
N LYS A 40 -3.80 1.75 7.82
CA LYS A 40 -4.36 0.39 7.65
C LYS A 40 -3.51 -0.67 8.31
N VAL A 41 -2.18 -0.52 8.27
CA VAL A 41 -1.24 -1.49 8.86
C VAL A 41 -1.35 -1.54 10.39
N PRO A 42 -1.29 -0.41 11.14
CA PRO A 42 -1.50 -0.42 12.58
C PRO A 42 -2.88 -0.99 12.98
N ALA A 43 -3.96 -0.60 12.30
CA ALA A 43 -5.31 -1.10 12.57
C ALA A 43 -5.41 -2.62 12.38
N ALA A 44 -4.85 -3.12 11.26
CA ALA A 44 -4.78 -4.55 11.02
C ALA A 44 -3.99 -5.27 12.12
N ILE A 45 -2.87 -4.71 12.60
CA ILE A 45 -2.07 -5.29 13.68
C ILE A 45 -2.83 -5.29 15.01
N ALA A 46 -3.52 -4.20 15.35
CA ALA A 46 -4.31 -4.07 16.59
C ALA A 46 -5.55 -4.97 16.62
N GLY A 47 -6.05 -5.40 15.45
CA GLY A 47 -7.30 -6.17 15.36
C GLY A 47 -8.54 -5.29 15.33
N GLU A 48 -8.38 -3.98 15.09
CA GLU A 48 -9.46 -3.03 14.88
C GLU A 48 -9.87 -3.11 13.40
N GLY A 49 -10.84 -3.97 13.08
CA GLY A 49 -11.28 -4.18 11.71
C GLY A 49 -12.13 -5.44 11.53
N HIS A 50 -13.33 -5.43 12.12
CA HIS A 50 -14.49 -6.17 11.67
C HIS A 50 -15.66 -5.19 11.53
#